data_AF-A0A6T7ZQ08-F1
#
_entry.id   AF-A0A6T7ZQ08-F1
#
_cell.length_a   1.000
_cell.length_b   1.000
_cell.length_c   1.000
_cell.angle_alpha   90.00
_cell.angle_beta   90.00
_cell.angle_gamma   90.00
#
_symmetry.space_group_name_H-M   'P 1'
#
loop_
_entity.id
_entity.type
_entity.pdbx_description
1 polymer ?
#
loop_
_entity_poly.entity_id
_entity_poly.type
_entity_poly.pdbx_seq_one_letter_code
_entity_poly.pdbx_strand_id
1 'polypeptide(L)'
;KMSLITGAGATPGGPGRRGAQAADRGVDMSQYMEEFHKSVHTIPAELQRQLKLIRQLDEKVAELRDKISADCAVYSAAKNKDNKEMVLLREKIDKDQKECLDTADEKVNLMVNLYTQVEGKLRELDDKMAVFDEAMLQQEQIQAGEEEAEEADRKAALAGPGRAEKRKHKSQGLAPRDMGEWLGKGGKGGG
;
A
#
# COMPACT_ATOMS: atom_id res chain seq x y z
N LYS A 1 -43.79 50.00 -26.65
CA LYS A 1 -43.42 50.54 -27.98
C LYS A 1 -42.17 49.79 -28.45
N MET A 2 -42.22 49.21 -29.67
CA MET A 2 -41.14 48.54 -30.46
C MET A 2 -40.61 47.23 -29.83
N SER A 3 -40.82 45.99 -30.31
CA SER A 3 -40.99 45.32 -31.63
C SER A 3 -39.75 45.24 -32.54
N LEU A 4 -39.33 43.99 -32.81
CA LEU A 4 -38.71 43.36 -34.01
C LEU A 4 -37.84 42.17 -33.52
N ILE A 5 -38.30 40.91 -33.50
CA ILE A 5 -38.48 39.90 -34.56
C ILE A 5 -37.30 39.75 -35.53
N THR A 6 -36.56 38.63 -35.45
CA THR A 6 -36.42 37.57 -36.49
C THR A 6 -35.09 36.80 -36.34
N GLY A 7 -35.11 35.49 -36.56
CA GLY A 7 -33.90 34.67 -36.70
C GLY A 7 -34.12 33.19 -36.38
N ALA A 8 -34.89 32.49 -37.22
CA ALA A 8 -34.99 31.03 -37.22
C ALA A 8 -33.73 30.40 -37.84
N GLY A 9 -33.27 29.27 -37.29
CA GLY A 9 -32.20 28.46 -37.87
C GLY A 9 -32.04 27.13 -37.13
N ALA A 10 -32.56 26.06 -37.74
CA ALA A 10 -32.55 24.69 -37.24
C ALA A 10 -31.17 24.02 -37.40
N THR A 11 -30.77 23.17 -36.44
CA THR A 11 -30.62 21.69 -36.59
C THR A 11 -29.73 21.08 -35.49
N PRO A 12 -29.93 19.80 -35.13
CA PRO A 12 -29.32 19.14 -33.98
C PRO A 12 -28.01 18.43 -34.37
N GLY A 13 -26.89 18.92 -33.86
CA GLY A 13 -25.56 18.34 -34.09
C GLY A 13 -25.04 17.56 -32.89
N GLY A 14 -25.26 16.23 -32.91
CA GLY A 14 -24.34 15.21 -32.40
C GLY A 14 -24.12 15.08 -30.88
N PRO A 15 -24.26 13.87 -30.30
CA PRO A 15 -23.70 13.59 -28.98
C PRO A 15 -22.17 13.63 -29.10
N GLY A 16 -21.59 14.76 -28.70
CA GLY A 16 -20.16 14.86 -28.46
C GLY A 16 -19.77 13.75 -27.50
N ARG A 17 -19.01 12.78 -28.03
CA ARG A 17 -18.24 11.82 -27.25
C ARG A 17 -17.42 12.64 -26.25
N ARG A 18 -17.92 12.75 -25.02
CA ARG A 18 -17.08 12.95 -23.86
C ARG A 18 -16.20 11.72 -23.83
N GLY A 19 -15.04 11.84 -24.48
CA GLY A 19 -13.94 10.92 -24.31
C GLY A 19 -13.75 10.79 -22.82
N ALA A 20 -14.06 9.61 -22.32
CA ALA A 20 -13.61 9.17 -21.02
C ALA A 20 -12.09 9.30 -21.07
N GLN A 21 -11.56 10.40 -20.52
CA GLN A 21 -10.25 10.37 -19.92
C GLN A 21 -10.40 9.47 -18.70
N ALA A 22 -10.45 8.16 -18.96
CA ALA A 22 -9.91 7.20 -18.03
C ALA A 22 -8.42 7.54 -17.99
N ALA A 23 -8.07 8.38 -17.02
CA ALA A 23 -6.69 8.46 -16.58
C ALA A 23 -6.30 7.02 -16.25
N ASP A 24 -5.53 6.44 -17.15
CA ASP A 24 -4.71 5.28 -16.94
C ASP A 24 -3.94 5.54 -15.65
N ARG A 25 -4.48 5.06 -14.54
CA ARG A 25 -3.81 4.98 -13.25
C ARG A 25 -3.08 3.65 -13.18
N GLY A 26 -2.41 3.27 -14.26
CA GLY A 26 -1.30 2.33 -14.16
C GLY A 26 -0.31 2.95 -13.17
N VAL A 27 -0.07 2.25 -12.06
CA VAL A 27 1.00 2.60 -11.13
C VAL A 27 2.28 2.66 -11.99
N ASP A 28 2.90 3.84 -12.10
CA ASP A 28 4.19 3.95 -12.76
C ASP A 28 5.21 3.17 -11.91
N MET A 29 5.49 1.94 -12.35
CA MET A 29 6.33 0.98 -11.64
C MET A 29 7.72 1.55 -11.37
N SER A 30 8.20 2.47 -12.22
CA SER A 30 9.48 3.14 -12.02
C SER A 30 9.44 4.10 -10.82
N GLN A 31 8.35 4.88 -10.68
CA GLN A 31 8.17 5.79 -9.54
C GLN A 31 7.97 5.01 -8.24
N TYR A 32 7.17 3.95 -8.29
CA TYR A 32 6.92 3.07 -7.15
C TYR A 32 8.20 2.41 -6.63
N MET A 33 9.06 1.89 -7.52
CA MET A 33 10.35 1.31 -7.14
C MET A 33 11.32 2.32 -6.53
N GLU A 34 11.30 3.56 -7.03
CA GLU A 34 12.14 4.64 -6.49
C GLU A 34 11.71 5.01 -5.06
N GLU A 35 10.40 5.06 -4.81
CA GLU A 35 9.82 5.29 -3.48
C GLU A 35 10.09 4.12 -2.52
N PHE A 36 9.99 2.88 -3.01
CA PHE A 36 10.34 1.68 -2.23
C PHE A 36 11.82 1.69 -1.84
N HIS A 37 12.71 1.96 -2.79
CA HIS A 37 14.15 2.03 -2.53
C HIS A 37 14.50 3.12 -1.51
N LYS A 38 13.89 4.32 -1.62
CA LYS A 38 14.07 5.40 -0.64
C LYS A 38 13.59 5.01 0.76
N SER A 39 12.44 4.33 0.84
CA SER A 39 11.86 3.85 2.11
C SER A 39 12.79 2.82 2.78
N VAL A 40 13.32 1.84 2.05
CA VAL A 40 14.22 0.81 2.60
C VAL A 40 15.61 1.38 2.95
N HIS A 41 16.17 2.23 2.10
CA HIS A 41 17.56 2.70 2.25
C HIS A 41 17.77 3.55 3.52
N THR A 42 16.73 4.22 4.02
CA THR A 42 16.82 5.08 5.21
C THR A 42 16.75 4.31 6.53
N ILE A 43 16.22 3.08 6.52
CA ILE A 43 15.99 2.26 7.72
C ILE A 43 17.28 1.93 8.48
N PRO A 44 18.36 1.44 7.83
CA PRO A 44 19.57 1.04 8.55
C PRO A 44 20.26 2.23 9.23
N ALA A 45 20.31 3.38 8.56
CA ALA A 45 20.95 4.59 9.09
C ALA A 45 20.21 5.14 10.30
N GLU A 46 18.87 5.15 10.26
CA GLU A 46 18.04 5.61 11.36
C GLU A 46 18.12 4.67 12.57
N LEU A 47 18.06 3.35 12.33
CA LEU A 47 18.23 2.34 13.38
C LEU A 47 19.61 2.45 14.04
N GLN A 48 20.67 2.61 13.25
CA GLN A 48 22.03 2.77 13.76
C GLN A 48 22.17 4.01 14.65
N ARG A 49 21.55 5.14 14.26
CA ARG A 49 21.54 6.37 15.08
C ARG A 49 20.82 6.14 16.40
N GLN A 50 19.67 5.47 16.39
CA GLN A 50 18.89 5.22 17.60
C GLN A 50 19.60 4.23 18.54
N LEU A 51 20.18 3.15 18.01
CA LEU A 51 21.00 2.22 18.80
C LEU A 51 22.24 2.89 19.40
N LYS A 52 22.85 3.85 18.70
CA LYS A 52 23.94 4.64 19.25
C LYS A 52 23.47 5.50 20.43
N LEU A 53 22.29 6.13 20.33
CA LEU A 53 21.72 6.91 21.42
C LEU A 53 21.39 6.03 22.64
N ILE A 54 20.85 4.83 22.43
CA ILE A 54 20.60 3.85 23.50
C ILE A 54 21.90 3.49 24.22
N ARG A 55 22.99 3.26 23.48
CA ARG A 55 24.31 2.98 24.07
C ARG A 55 24.84 4.15 24.91
N GLN A 56 24.62 5.38 24.45
CA GLN A 56 25.02 6.57 25.22
C GLN A 56 24.23 6.70 26.53
N LEU A 57 22.94 6.39 26.50
CA LEU A 57 22.12 6.33 27.71
C LEU A 57 22.58 5.20 28.64
N ASP A 58 22.95 4.05 28.10
CA ASP A 58 23.52 2.93 28.87
C ASP A 58 24.83 3.31 29.57
N GLU A 59 25.74 3.96 28.86
CA GLU A 59 26.99 4.47 29.43
C GLU A 59 26.71 5.48 30.55
N LYS A 60 25.79 6.43 30.33
CA LYS A 60 25.40 7.42 31.35
C LYS A 60 24.81 6.77 32.60
N VAL A 61 23.93 5.77 32.44
CA VAL A 61 23.33 5.03 33.56
C VAL A 61 24.40 4.25 34.33
N ALA A 62 25.35 3.61 33.63
CA ALA A 62 26.45 2.90 34.27
C ALA A 62 27.33 3.85 35.09
N GLU A 63 27.70 5.01 34.54
CA GLU A 63 28.48 6.03 35.24
C GLU A 63 27.76 6.57 36.48
N LEU A 64 26.45 6.87 36.39
CA LEU A 64 25.65 7.33 37.52
C LEU A 64 25.57 6.26 38.59
N ARG A 65 25.34 5.00 38.22
CA ARG A 65 25.33 3.88 39.15
C ARG A 65 26.66 3.72 39.88
N ASP A 66 27.79 3.84 39.18
CA ASP A 66 29.11 3.73 39.80
C ASP A 66 29.39 4.89 40.76
N LYS A 67 29.00 6.12 40.39
CA LYS A 67 29.05 7.29 41.28
C LYS A 67 28.19 7.10 42.53
N ILE A 68 26.95 6.65 42.37
CA ILE A 68 26.03 6.36 43.49
C ILE A 68 26.64 5.27 44.39
N SER A 69 27.23 4.22 43.81
CA SER A 69 27.85 3.14 44.57
C SER A 69 29.04 3.64 45.38
N ALA A 70 29.88 4.50 44.80
CA ALA A 70 31.01 5.10 45.49
C ALA A 70 30.55 6.02 46.64
N ASP A 71 29.59 6.91 46.39
CA ASP A 71 29.06 7.83 47.40
C ASP A 71 28.34 7.07 48.54
N CYS A 72 27.59 6.01 48.20
CA CYS A 72 26.98 5.12 49.19
C CYS A 72 28.03 4.44 50.07
N ALA A 73 29.14 3.98 49.50
CA ALA A 73 30.23 3.35 50.25
C ALA A 73 30.84 4.35 51.25
N VAL A 74 31.10 5.59 50.82
CA VAL A 74 31.61 6.67 51.69
C VAL A 74 30.63 6.97 52.83
N TYR A 75 29.33 7.10 52.51
CA TYR A 75 28.29 7.33 53.51
C TYR A 75 28.16 6.17 54.51
N SER A 76 28.31 4.93 54.06
CA SER A 76 28.25 3.73 54.91
C SER A 76 29.42 3.61 55.88
N ALA A 77 30.61 4.08 55.47
CA ALA A 77 31.82 4.06 56.28
C ALA A 77 31.88 5.20 57.31
N ALA A 78 31.03 6.22 57.17
CA ALA A 78 30.99 7.36 58.06
C ALA A 78 30.43 7.01 59.44
N LYS A 79 31.19 7.32 60.50
CA LYS A 79 30.79 7.08 61.90
C LYS A 79 29.73 8.07 62.40
N ASN A 80 29.76 9.32 61.93
CA ASN A 80 28.86 10.40 62.36
C ASN A 80 27.96 10.84 61.20
N LYS A 81 26.77 10.27 61.12
CA LYS A 81 25.80 10.50 60.04
C LYS A 81 25.08 11.85 60.13
N ASP A 82 25.10 12.49 61.30
CA ASP A 82 24.49 13.81 61.53
C ASP A 82 25.42 14.98 61.17
N ASN A 83 26.64 14.69 60.70
CA ASN A 83 27.54 15.72 60.20
C ASN A 83 26.91 16.38 58.95
N LYS A 84 27.06 17.71 58.82
CA LYS A 84 26.56 18.48 57.67
C LYS A 84 27.01 17.90 56.33
N GLU A 85 28.26 17.43 56.25
CA GLU A 85 28.81 16.79 55.05
C GLU A 85 28.10 15.48 54.70
N MET A 86 27.66 14.71 55.70
CA MET A 86 26.94 13.45 55.48
C MET A 86 25.50 13.68 55.06
N VAL A 87 24.85 14.71 55.60
CA VAL A 87 23.52 15.16 55.15
C VAL A 87 23.58 15.61 53.69
N LEU A 88 24.59 16.41 53.32
CA LEU A 88 24.80 16.84 51.92
C LEU A 88 25.11 15.66 51.00
N LEU A 89 25.93 14.69 51.44
CA LEU A 89 26.23 13.49 50.68
C LEU A 89 24.97 12.65 50.45
N ARG A 90 24.12 12.51 51.46
CA ARG A 90 22.84 11.82 51.32
C ARG A 90 21.91 12.51 50.33
N GLU A 91 21.77 13.83 50.40
CA GLU A 91 20.97 14.59 49.44
C GLU A 91 21.52 14.47 48.01
N LYS A 92 22.85 14.39 47.85
CA LYS A 92 23.49 14.13 46.56
C LYS A 92 23.16 12.74 46.04
N ILE A 93 23.29 11.70 46.87
CA ILE A 93 22.90 10.32 46.52
C ILE A 93 21.44 10.26 46.07
N ASP A 94 20.52 10.89 46.82
CA ASP A 94 19.09 10.88 46.49
C ASP A 94 18.80 11.61 45.16
N LYS A 95 19.57 12.66 44.83
CA LYS A 95 19.47 13.35 43.53
C LYS A 95 20.03 12.51 42.39
N ASP A 96 21.23 11.95 42.55
CA ASP A 96 21.88 11.13 41.54
C ASP A 96 21.06 9.85 41.27
N GLN A 97 20.43 9.27 42.30
CA GLN A 97 19.50 8.15 42.15
C GLN A 97 18.26 8.52 41.33
N LYS A 98 17.67 9.70 41.55
CA LYS A 98 16.55 10.18 40.74
C LYS A 98 16.97 10.38 39.29
N GLU A 99 18.10 11.05 39.04
CA GLU A 99 18.61 11.23 37.67
C GLU A 99 18.90 9.88 36.99
N CYS A 100 19.40 8.89 37.74
CA CYS A 100 19.64 7.55 37.22
C CYS A 100 18.33 6.86 36.81
N LEU A 101 17.25 7.01 37.59
CA LEU A 101 15.93 6.48 37.26
C LEU A 101 15.33 7.19 36.05
N ASP A 102 15.39 8.53 36.01
CA ASP A 102 14.88 9.32 34.89
C ASP A 102 15.60 8.94 33.58
N THR A 103 16.93 8.79 33.62
CA THR A 103 17.73 8.36 32.45
C THR A 103 17.38 6.92 32.03
N ALA A 104 17.09 6.03 32.99
CA ALA A 104 16.66 4.67 32.70
C ALA A 104 15.26 4.65 32.05
N ASP A 105 14.33 5.48 32.51
CA ASP A 105 13.00 5.63 31.92
C ASP A 105 13.08 6.22 30.50
N GLU A 106 13.94 7.21 30.28
CA GLU A 106 14.25 7.74 28.94
C GLU A 106 14.74 6.62 28.00
N LYS A 107 15.63 5.75 28.48
CA LYS A 107 16.10 4.59 27.72
C LYS A 107 14.94 3.64 27.38
N VAL A 108 14.08 3.32 28.34
CA VAL A 108 12.91 2.45 28.10
C VAL A 108 11.99 3.08 27.05
N ASN A 109 11.67 4.36 27.18
CA ASN A 109 10.84 5.08 26.23
C ASN A 109 11.44 5.10 24.82
N LEU A 110 12.75 5.30 24.71
CA LEU A 110 13.46 5.26 23.43
C LEU A 110 13.37 3.87 22.78
N MET A 111 13.54 2.80 23.57
CA MET A 111 13.40 1.43 23.09
C MET A 111 11.99 1.14 22.61
N VAL A 112 10.97 1.51 23.39
CA VAL A 112 9.55 1.33 23.02
C VAL A 112 9.27 2.05 21.70
N ASN A 113 9.67 3.31 21.58
CA ASN A 113 9.47 4.07 20.35
C ASN A 113 10.23 3.45 19.16
N LEU A 114 11.46 2.97 19.36
CA LEU A 114 12.22 2.29 18.31
C LEU A 114 11.50 1.02 17.83
N TYR A 115 10.98 0.21 18.75
CA TYR A 115 10.19 -0.97 18.38
C TYR A 115 8.95 -0.60 17.58
N THR A 116 8.20 0.42 18.01
CA THR A 116 7.02 0.90 17.27
C THR A 116 7.37 1.42 15.88
N GLN A 117 8.48 2.17 15.74
CA GLN A 117 8.92 2.68 14.43
C GLN A 117 9.35 1.56 13.49
N VAL A 118 10.08 0.56 13.99
CA VAL A 118 10.49 -0.60 13.19
C VAL A 118 9.28 -1.45 12.80
N GLU A 119 8.34 -1.65 13.70
CA GLU A 119 7.08 -2.36 13.41
C GLU A 119 6.26 -1.64 12.34
N GLY A 120 6.15 -0.31 12.42
CA GLY A 120 5.50 0.50 11.40
C GLY A 120 6.15 0.35 10.02
N LYS A 121 7.49 0.39 9.97
CA LYS A 121 8.24 0.17 8.73
C LYS A 121 8.08 -1.23 8.16
N LEU A 122 7.98 -2.25 9.02
CA LEU A 122 7.75 -3.62 8.57
C LEU A 122 6.38 -3.76 7.90
N ARG A 123 5.32 -3.21 8.51
CA ARG A 123 3.99 -3.19 7.90
C ARG A 123 3.96 -2.41 6.59
N GLU A 124 4.60 -1.24 6.54
CA GLU A 124 4.69 -0.45 5.32
C GLU A 124 5.41 -1.21 4.20
N LEU A 125 6.44 -2.00 4.53
CA LEU A 125 7.11 -2.88 3.57
C LEU A 125 6.20 -4.01 3.12
N ASP A 126 5.49 -4.67 4.04
CA ASP A 126 4.55 -5.75 3.72
C ASP A 126 3.42 -5.24 2.79
N ASP A 127 2.83 -4.08 3.09
CA ASP A 127 1.79 -3.44 2.27
C ASP A 127 2.32 -3.09 0.88
N LYS A 128 3.53 -2.53 0.81
CA LYS A 128 4.19 -2.24 -0.47
C LYS A 128 4.39 -3.52 -1.26
N MET A 129 4.95 -4.58 -0.66
CA MET A 129 5.15 -5.87 -1.33
C MET A 129 3.83 -6.44 -1.88
N ALA A 130 2.73 -6.35 -1.12
CA ALA A 130 1.41 -6.78 -1.60
C ALA A 130 0.94 -6.00 -2.83
N VAL A 131 1.09 -4.67 -2.82
CA VAL A 131 0.76 -3.82 -3.98
C VAL A 131 1.63 -4.16 -5.19
N PHE A 132 2.90 -4.49 -4.96
CA PHE A 132 3.80 -4.91 -6.03
C PHE A 132 3.37 -6.25 -6.66
N ASP A 133 2.99 -7.23 -5.84
CA ASP A 133 2.49 -8.53 -6.32
C ASP A 133 1.19 -8.36 -7.11
N GLU A 134 0.26 -7.51 -6.65
CA GLU A 134 -0.97 -7.20 -7.38
C GLU A 134 -0.71 -6.51 -8.72
N ALA A 135 0.25 -5.58 -8.75
CA ALA A 135 0.63 -4.89 -9.99
C ALA A 135 1.28 -5.85 -11.00
N MET A 136 2.10 -6.80 -10.54
CA MET A 136 2.68 -7.85 -11.41
C MET A 136 1.60 -8.77 -11.98
N LEU A 137 0.64 -9.22 -11.16
CA LEU A 137 -0.48 -10.03 -11.63
C LEU A 137 -1.35 -9.27 -12.64
N GLN A 138 -1.59 -7.98 -12.43
CA GLN A 138 -2.30 -7.13 -13.40
C GLN A 138 -1.51 -7.00 -14.70
N GLN A 139 -0.20 -6.83 -14.63
CA GLN A 139 0.65 -6.74 -15.82
C GLN A 139 0.65 -8.05 -16.63
N GLU A 140 0.69 -9.20 -15.97
CA GLU A 140 0.55 -10.51 -16.63
C GLU A 140 -0.82 -10.68 -17.29
N GLN A 141 -1.90 -10.27 -16.63
CA GLN A 141 -3.25 -10.32 -17.20
C GLN A 141 -3.42 -9.39 -18.40
N ILE A 142 -2.81 -8.20 -18.35
CA ILE A 142 -2.81 -7.26 -19.47
C ILE A 142 -2.02 -7.85 -20.65
N GLN A 143 -0.82 -8.41 -20.40
CA GLN A 143 -0.03 -9.07 -21.43
C GLN A 143 -0.77 -10.27 -22.06
N ALA A 144 -1.39 -11.12 -21.25
CA ALA A 144 -2.19 -12.24 -21.75
C ALA A 144 -3.41 -11.77 -22.56
N GLY A 145 -4.08 -10.69 -22.12
CA GLY A 145 -5.20 -10.10 -22.85
C GLY A 145 -4.79 -9.41 -24.16
N GLU A 146 -3.60 -8.81 -24.21
CA GLU A 146 -3.01 -8.25 -25.44
C GLU A 146 -2.62 -9.36 -26.42
N GLU A 147 -2.06 -10.47 -25.94
CA GLU A 147 -1.76 -11.65 -26.76
C GLU A 147 -3.03 -12.29 -27.32
N GLU A 148 -4.09 -12.43 -26.52
CA GLU A 148 -5.39 -12.93 -27.00
C GLU A 148 -6.05 -11.98 -28.00
N ALA A 149 -5.96 -10.66 -27.78
CA ALA A 149 -6.47 -9.65 -28.70
C ALA A 149 -5.70 -9.66 -30.04
N GLU A 150 -4.37 -9.83 -30.00
CA GLU A 150 -3.55 -9.95 -31.20
C GLU A 150 -3.81 -11.27 -31.93
N GLU A 151 -4.05 -12.37 -31.23
CA GLU A 151 -4.44 -13.66 -31.84
C GLU A 151 -5.83 -13.56 -32.50
N ALA A 152 -6.77 -12.89 -31.85
CA ALA A 152 -8.11 -12.65 -32.39
C ALA A 152 -8.07 -11.76 -33.64
N ASP A 153 -7.24 -10.71 -33.65
CA ASP A 153 -7.06 -9.82 -34.81
C ASP A 153 -6.36 -10.55 -35.97
N ARG A 154 -5.35 -11.38 -35.69
CA ARG A 154 -4.72 -12.27 -36.68
C ARG A 154 -5.72 -13.28 -37.27
N LYS A 155 -6.58 -13.89 -36.45
CA LYS A 155 -7.66 -14.79 -36.92
C LYS A 155 -8.72 -14.06 -37.74
N ALA A 156 -9.10 -12.84 -37.36
CA ALA A 156 -10.06 -12.02 -38.11
C ALA A 156 -9.48 -11.57 -39.47
N ALA A 157 -8.19 -11.22 -39.51
CA ALA A 157 -7.48 -10.89 -40.75
C ALA A 157 -7.36 -12.10 -41.70
N LEU A 158 -7.18 -13.31 -41.16
CA LEU A 158 -7.19 -14.56 -41.93
C LEU A 158 -8.59 -14.99 -42.41
N ALA A 159 -9.67 -14.53 -41.75
CA ALA A 159 -11.04 -14.92 -42.08
C ALA A 159 -11.64 -14.21 -43.31
N GLY A 160 -11.04 -13.11 -43.78
CA GLY A 160 -11.35 -12.45 -45.06
C GLY A 160 -12.77 -11.83 -45.20
N PRO A 161 -12.92 -10.67 -45.85
CA PRO A 161 -14.23 -10.05 -46.06
C PRO A 161 -14.99 -10.78 -47.18
N GLY A 162 -15.78 -11.81 -46.84
CA GLY A 162 -16.33 -12.68 -47.88
C GLY A 162 -17.65 -13.40 -47.59
N ARG A 163 -18.51 -12.93 -46.67
CA ARG A 163 -19.81 -13.60 -46.46
C ARG A 163 -20.93 -12.69 -45.96
N ALA A 164 -21.21 -11.60 -46.66
CA ALA A 164 -22.37 -10.74 -46.35
C ALA A 164 -23.16 -10.33 -47.60
N GLU A 165 -23.32 -11.20 -48.61
CA GLU A 165 -24.10 -10.84 -49.79
C GLU A 165 -24.80 -12.08 -50.38
N LYS A 166 -25.98 -12.45 -49.85
CA LYS A 166 -27.05 -13.21 -50.54
C LYS A 166 -28.17 -13.61 -49.56
N ARG A 167 -28.91 -12.64 -49.03
CA ARG A 167 -30.26 -12.90 -48.51
C ARG A 167 -31.17 -11.70 -48.80
N LYS A 168 -31.60 -11.56 -50.05
CA LYS A 168 -32.83 -10.86 -50.38
C LYS A 168 -33.46 -11.43 -51.67
N HIS A 169 -34.72 -11.85 -51.50
CA HIS A 169 -35.79 -11.93 -52.50
C HIS A 169 -35.93 -13.20 -53.37
N LYS A 170 -36.87 -14.09 -53.00
CA LYS A 170 -37.88 -14.65 -53.94
C LYS A 170 -39.07 -15.33 -53.22
N SER A 171 -40.26 -14.71 -53.41
CA SER A 171 -41.64 -15.26 -53.52
C SER A 171 -42.13 -16.35 -52.54
N GLN A 172 -43.16 -16.10 -51.73
CA GLN A 172 -44.61 -16.20 -52.06
C GLN A 172 -45.09 -17.62 -52.44
N GLY A 173 -45.86 -18.21 -51.51
CA GLY A 173 -47.12 -18.92 -51.77
C GLY A 173 -47.05 -20.33 -52.39
N LEU A 174 -47.52 -21.32 -51.61
CA LEU A 174 -48.53 -22.36 -51.94
C LEU A 174 -48.24 -23.63 -51.14
N ALA A 175 -49.12 -23.94 -50.18
CA ALA A 175 -49.32 -25.31 -49.67
C ALA A 175 -50.11 -26.10 -50.75
N PRO A 176 -50.11 -27.46 -50.78
CA PRO A 176 -50.68 -28.24 -49.68
C PRO A 176 -50.09 -29.66 -49.43
N ARG A 177 -50.45 -30.18 -48.24
CA ARG A 177 -50.80 -31.60 -47.92
C ARG A 177 -49.76 -32.73 -48.08
N ASP A 178 -49.37 -33.27 -46.92
CA ASP A 178 -49.79 -34.58 -46.38
C ASP A 178 -48.69 -35.57 -45.98
N MET A 179 -48.98 -36.24 -44.86
CA MET A 179 -48.44 -37.48 -44.27
C MET A 179 -46.96 -37.63 -43.87
N GLY A 180 -46.78 -37.97 -42.59
CA GLY A 180 -45.59 -38.66 -42.11
C GLY A 180 -45.32 -38.50 -40.60
N GLU A 181 -46.21 -39.03 -39.76
CA GLU A 181 -45.90 -39.35 -38.36
C GLU A 181 -44.61 -40.18 -38.28
N TRP A 182 -43.61 -39.76 -37.47
CA TRP A 182 -42.74 -40.71 -36.77
C TRP A 182 -42.31 -40.10 -35.43
N LEU A 183 -42.65 -40.84 -34.38
CA LEU A 183 -42.41 -40.57 -32.96
C LEU A 183 -40.92 -40.48 -32.61
N GLY A 184 -40.59 -39.64 -31.63
CA GLY A 184 -39.32 -39.69 -30.90
C GLY A 184 -39.45 -39.06 -29.52
N LYS A 185 -39.82 -39.87 -28.53
CA LYS A 185 -39.95 -39.52 -27.11
C LYS A 185 -38.57 -39.27 -26.45
N GLY A 186 -38.51 -38.28 -25.56
CA GLY A 186 -38.21 -38.51 -24.13
C GLY A 186 -36.77 -38.32 -23.58
N GLY A 187 -36.72 -37.72 -22.38
CA GLY A 187 -35.63 -37.78 -21.38
C GLY A 187 -34.69 -36.58 -21.41
N LYS A 188 -34.60 -35.63 -20.46
CA LYS A 188 -34.70 -35.58 -18.98
C LYS A 188 -33.52 -36.26 -18.25
N GLY A 189 -32.80 -35.46 -17.46
CA GLY A 189 -31.76 -35.84 -16.47
C GLY A 189 -30.39 -35.28 -16.87
N GLY A 190 -29.70 -34.42 -16.12
CA GLY A 190 -29.67 -34.26 -14.67
C GLY A 190 -28.38 -34.90 -14.14
N GLY A 191 -27.41 -34.06 -13.76
CA GLY A 191 -26.10 -34.41 -13.21
C GLY A 191 -25.28 -33.16 -13.01
#